data_AF-A0A7S4GAJ3-F1
#
_entry.id   AF-A0A7S4GAJ3-F1
#
_cell.length_a   1.000
_cell.length_b   1.000
_cell.length_c   1.000
_cell.angle_alpha   90.00
_cell.angle_beta   90.00
_cell.angle_gamma   90.00
#
_symmetry.space_group_name_H-M   'P 1'
#
loop_
_entity.id
_entity.type
_entity.pdbx_description
1 polymer ?
#
loop_
_entity_poly.entity_id
_entity_poly.type
_entity_poly.pdbx_seq_one_letter_code
_entity_poly.pdbx_strand_id
1 'polypeptide(L)'
;IFFRFAMRTTTSYHNSQVKLGHMLRTLLLFIAFTQPVAQAARTKLSVGFVYLTTTSDLGWTWRHNQGRVFMHTQLAAKYPNLEVHTFYEQSVDDTLRPPNCPPIWDKWGKDGIDIVF
;
A
#
# COMPACT_ATOMS: atom_id res chain seq x y z
N ILE A 1 39.79 50.12 -61.85
CA ILE A 1 38.40 49.75 -61.50
C ILE A 1 38.17 48.35 -62.02
N PHE A 2 37.99 47.34 -61.17
CA PHE A 2 37.04 46.22 -61.33
C PHE A 2 37.12 45.33 -60.08
N PHE A 3 35.94 45.05 -59.53
CA PHE A 3 35.66 44.53 -58.20
C PHE A 3 36.01 43.04 -58.03
N ARG A 4 36.57 42.70 -56.87
CA ARG A 4 36.66 41.31 -56.35
C ARG A 4 35.32 40.96 -55.71
N PHE A 5 34.56 40.06 -56.35
CA PHE A 5 33.34 39.48 -55.78
C PHE A 5 33.69 38.13 -55.16
N ALA A 6 33.80 38.07 -53.83
CA ALA A 6 33.92 36.82 -53.08
C ALA A 6 32.65 36.63 -52.26
N MET A 7 31.73 35.82 -52.78
CA MET A 7 30.47 35.47 -52.15
C MET A 7 30.74 34.39 -51.08
N ARG A 8 30.54 34.71 -49.80
CA ARG A 8 30.72 33.81 -48.67
C ARG A 8 29.35 33.26 -48.25
N THR A 9 29.03 32.04 -48.65
CA THR A 9 27.84 31.30 -48.20
C THR A 9 28.25 30.24 -47.20
N THR A 10 27.90 30.40 -45.92
CA THR A 10 27.65 29.29 -44.96
C THR A 10 27.29 29.87 -43.60
N THR A 11 26.00 30.01 -43.29
CA THR A 11 25.55 30.23 -41.89
C THR A 11 24.09 29.84 -41.70
N SER A 12 23.76 28.57 -41.96
CA SER A 12 22.42 28.08 -41.60
C SER A 12 22.39 26.56 -41.36
N TYR A 13 23.32 26.03 -40.56
CA TYR A 13 23.28 24.63 -40.12
C TYR A 13 23.42 24.46 -38.59
N HIS A 14 23.82 25.51 -37.87
CA HIS A 14 24.11 25.42 -36.44
C HIS A 14 22.85 25.51 -35.54
N ASN A 15 21.75 26.06 -36.05
CA ASN A 15 20.56 26.36 -35.23
C ASN A 15 19.54 25.20 -35.15
N SER A 16 19.64 24.20 -36.04
CA SER A 16 18.74 23.03 -36.06
C SER A 16 19.18 21.94 -35.07
N GLN A 17 20.49 21.78 -34.86
CA GLN A 17 21.06 20.77 -33.95
C GLN A 17 20.70 21.03 -32.48
N VAL A 18 20.62 22.30 -32.07
CA VAL A 18 20.25 22.68 -30.70
C VAL A 18 18.76 22.41 -30.44
N LYS A 19 17.89 22.72 -31.40
CA LYS A 19 16.43 22.53 -31.26
C LYS A 19 16.04 21.06 -31.19
N LEU A 20 16.69 20.20 -31.99
CA LEU A 20 16.43 18.75 -31.98
C LEU A 20 16.82 18.11 -30.63
N GLY A 21 17.95 18.54 -30.05
CA GLY A 21 18.39 18.07 -28.74
C GLY A 21 17.43 18.45 -27.61
N HIS A 22 16.83 19.65 -27.67
CA HIS A 22 15.85 20.08 -26.68
C HIS A 22 14.52 19.31 -26.83
N MET A 23 14.04 19.09 -28.06
CA MET A 23 12.81 18.34 -28.29
C MET A 23 12.90 16.88 -27.85
N LEU A 24 14.04 16.22 -28.11
CA LEU A 24 14.27 14.84 -27.69
C LEU A 24 14.32 14.69 -26.16
N ARG A 25 14.92 15.67 -25.47
CA ARG A 25 14.96 15.72 -23.99
C ARG A 25 13.57 15.90 -23.38
N THR A 26 12.75 16.80 -23.92
CA THR A 26 11.36 16.97 -23.45
C THR A 26 10.49 15.73 -23.70
N LEU A 27 10.67 15.04 -24.83
CA LEU A 27 9.91 13.83 -25.14
C LEU A 27 10.26 12.67 -24.18
N LEU A 28 11.54 12.49 -23.85
CA LEU A 28 11.99 11.48 -22.89
C LEU A 28 11.46 11.75 -21.46
N LEU A 29 11.38 13.02 -21.06
CA LEU A 29 10.78 13.42 -19.78
C LEU A 29 9.28 13.09 -19.71
N PHE A 30 8.55 13.23 -20.81
CA PHE A 30 7.13 12.87 -20.86
C PHE A 30 6.90 11.36 -20.74
N ILE A 31 7.71 10.53 -21.39
CA ILE A 31 7.57 9.05 -21.34
C ILE A 31 7.94 8.51 -19.94
N ALA A 32 8.91 9.13 -19.26
CA ALA A 32 9.23 8.79 -17.88
C ALA A 32 8.09 9.13 -16.89
N PHE A 33 7.24 10.11 -17.23
CA PHE A 33 6.12 10.54 -16.40
C PHE A 33 4.83 9.74 -16.63
N THR A 34 4.74 8.95 -17.70
CA THR A 34 3.59 8.08 -17.99
C THR A 34 3.79 6.64 -17.51
N GLN A 35 4.79 6.36 -16.67
CA GLN A 35 4.88 5.07 -15.99
C GLN A 35 3.61 4.89 -15.15
N PRO A 36 2.75 3.88 -15.43
CA PRO A 36 1.68 3.56 -14.51
C PRO A 36 2.34 3.12 -13.21
N VAL A 37 2.16 3.91 -12.16
CA VAL A 37 2.42 3.48 -10.78
C VAL A 37 1.33 2.47 -10.46
N ALA A 38 1.42 1.28 -11.06
CA ALA A 38 0.62 0.14 -10.71
C ALA A 38 1.14 -0.32 -9.34
N GLN A 39 0.68 0.41 -8.32
CA GLN A 39 0.79 0.06 -6.92
C GLN A 39 0.09 -1.28 -6.77
N ALA A 40 0.85 -2.37 -6.89
CA ALA A 40 0.44 -3.66 -6.39
C ALA A 40 0.48 -3.61 -4.86
N ALA A 41 -0.38 -2.78 -4.26
CA ALA A 41 -0.83 -2.97 -2.90
C ALA A 41 -1.67 -4.25 -2.93
N ARG A 42 -0.99 -5.41 -2.84
CA ARG A 42 -1.60 -6.55 -2.17
C ARG A 42 -1.89 -6.05 -0.76
N THR A 43 -3.10 -5.52 -0.58
CA THR A 43 -3.61 -5.05 0.70
C THR A 43 -3.37 -6.17 1.69
N LYS A 44 -2.49 -5.90 2.65
CA LYS A 44 -2.16 -6.78 3.77
C LYS A 44 -3.50 -7.17 4.40
N LEU A 45 -3.89 -8.44 4.28
CA LEU A 45 -5.13 -8.90 4.88
C LEU A 45 -4.88 -9.07 6.38
N SER A 46 -5.58 -8.31 7.21
CA SER A 46 -5.45 -8.35 8.66
C SER A 46 -6.74 -8.88 9.30
N VAL A 47 -6.62 -9.96 10.07
CA VAL A 47 -7.78 -10.62 10.71
C VAL A 47 -7.61 -10.60 12.23
N GLY A 48 -8.60 -10.07 12.94
CA GLY A 48 -8.69 -10.07 14.40
C GLY A 48 -9.64 -11.15 14.92
N PHE A 49 -9.24 -11.85 15.98
CA PHE A 49 -10.11 -12.76 16.74
C PHE A 49 -10.26 -12.24 18.16
N VAL A 50 -11.50 -12.13 18.64
CA VAL A 50 -11.83 -11.59 19.96
C VAL A 50 -12.40 -12.71 20.81
N TYR A 51 -11.71 -13.04 21.89
CA TYR A 51 -12.14 -14.08 22.82
C TYR A 51 -12.59 -13.50 24.15
N LEU A 52 -13.74 -14.00 24.63
CA LEU A 52 -14.30 -13.65 25.94
C LEU A 52 -13.54 -14.28 27.11
N THR A 53 -12.84 -15.39 26.85
CA THR A 53 -12.10 -16.17 27.84
C THR A 53 -10.72 -16.51 27.33
N THR A 54 -9.84 -17.04 28.18
CA THR A 54 -8.54 -17.57 27.74
C THR A 54 -8.70 -18.93 27.04
N THR A 55 -7.69 -19.33 26.28
CA THR A 55 -7.62 -20.65 25.60
C THR A 55 -7.46 -21.84 26.55
N SER A 56 -7.31 -21.59 27.85
CA SER A 56 -7.27 -22.62 28.90
C SER A 56 -8.64 -23.15 29.28
N ASP A 57 -9.71 -22.64 28.67
CA ASP A 57 -11.09 -23.13 28.87
C ASP A 57 -11.31 -24.57 28.36
N LEU A 58 -10.39 -25.09 27.53
CA LEU A 58 -10.46 -26.41 26.87
C LEU A 58 -11.80 -26.65 26.15
N GLY A 59 -12.50 -25.57 25.82
CA GLY A 59 -13.89 -25.56 25.41
C GLY A 59 -14.06 -24.77 24.11
N TRP A 60 -14.92 -23.75 24.16
CA TRP A 60 -15.26 -22.93 23.00
C TRP A 60 -14.05 -22.14 22.48
N THR A 61 -13.37 -21.41 23.36
CA THR A 61 -12.23 -20.55 23.00
C THR A 61 -11.07 -21.39 22.51
N TRP A 62 -10.77 -22.51 23.16
CA TRP A 62 -9.76 -23.45 22.68
C TRP A 62 -10.06 -23.93 21.26
N ARG A 63 -11.29 -24.38 20.97
CA ARG A 63 -11.67 -24.87 19.64
C ARG A 63 -11.61 -23.78 18.58
N HIS A 64 -12.09 -22.57 18.90
CA HIS A 64 -11.97 -21.44 17.98
C HIS A 64 -10.52 -21.06 17.71
N ASN A 65 -9.66 -21.08 18.73
CA ASN A 65 -8.23 -20.84 18.54
C ASN A 65 -7.57 -21.91 17.68
N GLN A 66 -7.95 -23.19 17.82
CA GLN A 66 -7.50 -24.24 16.87
C GLN A 66 -7.97 -23.94 15.44
N GLY A 67 -9.22 -23.51 15.27
CA GLY A 67 -9.76 -23.08 13.98
C GLY A 67 -8.97 -21.91 13.37
N ARG A 68 -8.64 -20.90 14.16
CA ARG A 68 -7.79 -19.77 13.75
C ARG A 68 -6.42 -20.23 13.28
N VAL A 69 -5.76 -21.11 14.04
CA VAL A 69 -4.44 -21.65 13.67
C VAL A 69 -4.54 -22.41 12.36
N PHE A 70 -5.55 -23.27 12.20
CA PHE A 70 -5.78 -24.00 10.95
C PHE A 70 -6.04 -23.06 9.76
N MET A 71 -6.90 -22.05 9.93
CA MET A 71 -7.18 -21.03 8.93
C MET A 71 -5.90 -20.29 8.52
N HIS A 72 -5.09 -19.85 9.48
CA HIS A 72 -3.83 -19.17 9.20
C HIS A 72 -2.91 -20.04 8.35
N THR A 73 -2.74 -21.32 8.70
CA THR A 73 -1.92 -22.26 7.92
C THR A 73 -2.43 -22.43 6.49
N GLN A 74 -3.74 -22.54 6.30
CA GLN A 74 -4.36 -22.68 4.96
C GLN A 74 -4.22 -21.41 4.11
N LEU A 75 -4.32 -20.24 4.74
CA LEU A 75 -4.34 -18.96 4.04
C LEU A 75 -2.95 -18.35 3.86
N ALA A 76 -1.96 -18.72 4.67
CA ALA A 76 -0.60 -18.19 4.57
C ALA A 76 0.05 -18.47 3.21
N ALA A 77 -0.23 -19.62 2.60
CA ALA A 77 0.25 -19.95 1.25
C ALA A 77 -0.35 -19.05 0.16
N LYS A 78 -1.59 -18.57 0.37
CA LYS A 78 -2.33 -17.73 -0.58
C LYS A 78 -2.07 -16.23 -0.36
N TYR A 79 -1.85 -15.83 0.89
CA TYR A 79 -1.67 -14.45 1.31
C TYR A 79 -0.34 -14.33 2.08
N PRO A 80 0.78 -14.06 1.38
CA PRO A 80 2.10 -14.00 1.99
C PRO A 80 2.27 -12.85 3.00
N ASN A 81 1.34 -11.89 3.00
CA ASN A 81 1.31 -10.76 3.94
C ASN A 81 0.10 -10.86 4.90
N LEU A 82 -0.43 -12.06 5.17
CA LEU A 82 -1.51 -12.27 6.12
C LEU A 82 -1.02 -11.95 7.54
N GLU A 83 -1.75 -11.10 8.25
CA GLU A 83 -1.52 -10.81 9.66
C GLU A 83 -2.74 -11.27 10.46
N VAL A 84 -2.49 -12.00 11.55
CA VAL A 84 -3.54 -12.51 12.43
C VAL A 84 -3.29 -11.99 13.83
N HIS A 85 -4.23 -11.20 14.33
CA HIS A 85 -4.21 -10.65 15.68
C HIS A 85 -5.17 -11.43 16.56
N THR A 86 -4.78 -11.63 17.82
CA THR A 86 -5.65 -12.26 18.82
C THR A 86 -5.81 -11.32 20.00
N PHE A 87 -7.05 -10.99 20.31
CA PHE A 87 -7.43 -10.14 21.43
C PHE A 87 -8.21 -10.97 22.43
N TYR A 88 -7.88 -10.81 23.70
CA TYR A 88 -8.67 -11.35 24.80
C TYR A 88 -9.38 -10.17 25.45
N GLU A 89 -10.70 -10.20 25.41
CA GLU A 89 -11.53 -9.18 26.04
C GLU A 89 -12.40 -9.88 27.07
N GLN A 90 -12.09 -9.67 28.34
CA GLN A 90 -13.07 -9.96 29.38
C GLN A 90 -14.23 -9.03 29.13
N SER A 91 -15.46 -9.55 29.09
CA SER A 91 -16.68 -8.76 28.88
C SER A 91 -16.62 -7.50 29.73
N VAL A 92 -16.28 -6.37 29.11
CA VAL A 92 -16.39 -5.07 29.74
C VAL A 92 -17.88 -4.83 29.80
N ASP A 93 -18.41 -4.86 31.01
CA ASP A 93 -19.73 -4.31 31.27
C ASP A 93 -19.71 -2.87 30.73
N ASP A 94 -20.51 -2.61 29.69
CA ASP A 94 -20.56 -1.28 29.05
C ASP A 94 -20.96 -0.19 30.05
N THR A 95 -21.54 -0.55 31.20
CA THR A 95 -21.84 0.37 32.30
C THR A 95 -20.60 0.85 33.07
N LEU A 96 -19.48 0.12 32.99
CA LEU A 96 -18.19 0.50 33.58
C LEU A 96 -17.30 1.29 32.62
N ARG A 97 -17.75 1.49 31.37
CA ARG A 97 -16.98 2.19 30.36
C ARG A 97 -16.97 3.71 30.63
N PRO A 98 -15.81 4.38 30.67
CA PRO A 98 -15.76 5.83 30.82
C PRO A 98 -16.53 6.52 29.70
N PRO A 99 -17.23 7.65 29.97
CA PRO A 99 -18.12 8.30 29.01
C PRO A 99 -17.43 8.80 27.74
N ASN A 100 -16.09 8.82 27.70
CA ASN A 100 -15.28 9.23 26.54
C ASN A 100 -14.34 8.13 26.01
N CYS A 101 -14.55 6.87 26.40
CA CYS A 101 -13.79 5.77 25.82
C CYS A 101 -14.39 5.42 24.44
N PRO A 102 -13.65 5.61 23.33
CA PRO A 102 -14.14 5.20 22.03
C PRO A 102 -14.38 3.68 22.02
N PRO A 103 -15.38 3.19 21.27
CA PRO A 103 -15.57 1.76 21.11
C PRO A 103 -14.29 1.08 20.63
N ILE A 104 -14.02 -0.12 21.13
CA ILE A 104 -12.79 -0.84 20.79
C ILE A 104 -12.67 -1.12 19.28
N TRP A 105 -13.80 -1.20 18.57
CA TRP A 105 -13.88 -1.30 17.11
C TRP A 105 -13.19 -0.12 16.40
N ASP A 106 -13.22 1.09 16.97
CA ASP A 106 -12.52 2.26 16.40
C ASP A 106 -11.00 2.11 16.52
N LYS A 107 -10.51 1.49 17.61
CA LYS A 107 -9.09 1.18 17.76
C LYS A 107 -8.68 0.11 16.75
N TRP A 108 -9.48 -0.94 16.58
CA TRP A 108 -9.20 -2.00 15.61
C TRP A 108 -9.19 -1.52 14.16
N GLY A 109 -10.12 -0.62 13.80
CA GLY A 109 -10.10 0.05 12.50
C GLY A 109 -8.82 0.87 12.28
N LYS A 110 -8.33 1.57 13.31
CA LYS A 110 -7.07 2.32 13.25
C LYS A 110 -5.83 1.41 13.21
N ASP A 111 -5.89 0.27 13.88
CA ASP A 111 -4.85 -0.76 13.87
C ASP A 111 -4.84 -1.54 12.53
N GLY A 112 -5.79 -1.25 11.62
CA GLY A 112 -5.85 -1.83 10.28
C GLY A 112 -6.39 -3.25 10.25
N ILE A 113 -7.29 -3.61 11.17
CA ILE A 113 -7.99 -4.91 11.17
C ILE A 113 -9.17 -4.84 10.21
N ASP A 114 -9.17 -5.71 9.20
CA ASP A 114 -10.21 -5.72 8.16
C ASP A 114 -11.44 -6.55 8.57
N ILE A 115 -11.22 -7.61 9.35
CA ILE A 115 -12.26 -8.58 9.73
C ILE A 115 -12.09 -8.97 11.19
N VAL A 116 -13.20 -8.99 11.94
CA VAL A 116 -13.26 -9.36 13.35
C VAL A 116 -14.22 -10.54 13.54
N PHE A 117 -13.79 -11.57 14.27
CA PHE A 117 -14.57 -12.75 14.66
C PHE A 117 -14.65 -12.90 16.17
#